data_AF-A0A0F9CVL6-F1
#
_entry.id   AF-A0A0F9CVL6-F1
#
_cell.length_a   1.000
_cell.length_b   1.000
_cell.length_c   1.000
_cell.angle_alpha   90.00
_cell.angle_beta   90.00
_cell.angle_gamma   90.00
#
_symmetry.space_group_name_H-M   'P 1'
#
loop_
_entity.id
_entity.type
_entity.pdbx_description
1 polymer ?
#
loop_
_entity_poly.entity_id
_entity_poly.type
_entity_poly.pdbx_seq_one_letter_code
_entity_poly.pdbx_strand_id
1 'polypeptide(L)' 'PLDDTIRSFEEIADGKWDHLPEQAFMYVGAIEQAEEQARKME' A
#
# COMPACT_ATOMS: atom_id res chain seq x y z
N PRO A 1 -7.53 11.51 -1.50
CA PRO A 1 -7.82 12.42 -2.62
C PRO A 1 -7.16 11.90 -3.91
N LEU A 2 -7.44 12.49 -5.09
CA LEU A 2 -6.89 11.96 -6.36
C LEU A 2 -5.37 11.89 -6.36
N ASP A 3 -4.70 12.93 -5.83
CA ASP A 3 -3.24 12.99 -5.76
C ASP A 3 -2.65 11.86 -4.90
N ASP A 4 -3.31 11.50 -3.78
CA ASP A 4 -2.87 10.39 -2.93
C ASP A 4 -2.99 9.05 -3.65
N THR A 5 -4.04 8.88 -4.45
CA THR A 5 -4.24 7.67 -5.26
C THR A 5 -3.14 7.56 -6.30
N ILE A 6 -2.86 8.63 -7.05
CA ILE A 6 -1.80 8.64 -8.06
C ILE A 6 -0.45 8.29 -7.43
N ARG A 7 -0.08 8.98 -6.34
CA ARG A 7 1.17 8.70 -5.61
C ARG A 7 1.24 7.24 -5.14
N SER A 8 0.18 6.71 -4.55
CA SER A 8 0.14 5.32 -4.05
C SER A 8 0.44 4.32 -5.18
N PHE A 9 -0.18 4.50 -6.35
CA PHE A 9 0.06 3.63 -7.50
C PHE A 9 1.44 3.81 -8.12
N GLU A 10 1.98 5.03 -8.17
CA GLU A 10 3.36 5.28 -8.62
C GLU A 10 4.38 4.59 -7.70
N GLU A 11 4.22 4.69 -6.38
CA GLU A 11 5.12 4.03 -5.44
C GLU A 11 5.05 2.50 -5.50
N ILE A 12 3.87 1.92 -5.74
CA ILE A 12 3.70 0.49 -6.01
C ILE A 12 4.44 0.11 -7.29
N ALA A 13 4.25 0.86 -8.38
CA ALA A 13 4.90 0.59 -9.67
C ALA A 13 6.43 0.73 -9.62
N ASP A 14 6.94 1.63 -8.76
CA ASP A 14 8.37 1.78 -8.47
C ASP A 14 8.95 0.63 -7.63
N GLY A 15 8.12 -0.29 -7.12
CA GLY A 15 8.52 -1.43 -6.28
C GLY A 15 8.86 -1.08 -4.84
N LYS A 16 8.50 0.13 -4.37
CA LYS A 16 8.82 0.58 -2.98
C LYS A 16 8.16 -0.29 -1.90
N TRP A 17 7.05 -0.93 -2.25
CA TRP A 17 6.19 -1.69 -1.33
C TRP A 17 6.22 -3.21 -1.57
N ASP A 18 7.14 -3.72 -2.40
CA ASP A 18 7.25 -5.15 -2.77
C ASP A 18 7.57 -6.08 -1.59
N HIS A 19 7.99 -5.52 -0.46
CA HIS A 19 8.25 -6.25 0.78
C HIS A 19 6.96 -6.57 1.56
N LEU A 20 5.83 -5.95 1.23
CA LEU A 20 4.56 -6.20 1.90
C LEU A 20 3.85 -7.43 1.29
N PRO A 21 3.15 -8.24 2.11
CA PRO A 21 2.35 -9.35 1.59
C PRO A 21 1.17 -8.83 0.76
N GLU A 22 0.79 -9.56 -0.30
CA GLU A 22 -0.30 -9.17 -1.21
C GLU A 22 -1.63 -8.88 -0.47
N GLN A 23 -1.90 -9.63 0.61
CA GLN A 23 -3.10 -9.44 1.43
C GLN A 23 -3.15 -8.08 2.12
N ALA A 24 -2.01 -7.41 2.33
CA ALA A 24 -1.95 -6.09 2.94
C ALA A 24 -2.60 -5.00 2.07
N PHE A 25 -2.65 -5.20 0.75
CA PHE A 25 -3.25 -4.25 -0.20
C PHE A 25 -4.76 -4.41 -0.35
N MET A 26 -5.38 -5.38 0.34
CA MET A 26 -6.80 -5.64 0.25
C MET A 26 -7.59 -4.68 1.16
N TYR A 27 -8.63 -4.06 0.61
CA TYR A 27 -9.56 -3.17 1.34
C TYR A 27 -8.91 -1.95 2.01
N VAL A 28 -7.83 -1.43 1.42
CA VAL A 28 -7.15 -0.20 1.87
C VAL A 28 -7.50 1.00 0.99
N GLY A 29 -7.40 2.21 1.54
CA GLY A 29 -7.55 3.46 0.84
C GLY A 29 -6.23 3.99 0.29
N ALA A 30 -5.36 4.48 1.17
CA ALA A 30 -4.03 4.98 0.82
C ALA A 30 -2.95 3.92 1.12
N ILE A 31 -1.78 4.04 0.50
CA ILE A 31 -0.71 3.05 0.60
C ILE A 31 -0.20 2.83 2.03
N GLU A 32 -0.26 3.86 2.88
CA GLU A 32 0.12 3.79 4.30
C GLU A 32 -0.77 2.82 5.09
N GLN A 33 -2.03 2.64 4.66
CA GLN A 33 -2.92 1.66 5.27
C GLN A 33 -2.53 0.22 4.91
N ALA A 34 -1.88 0.00 3.77
CA ALA A 34 -1.32 -1.30 3.43
C ALA A 34 -0.15 -1.66 4.37
N GLU A 35 0.74 -0.70 4.65
CA GLU A 35 1.80 -0.90 5.65
C GLU A 35 1.24 -1.22 7.04
N GLU A 36 0.21 -0.47 7.48
CA GLU A 36 -0.44 -0.72 8.77
C GLU A 36 -1.12 -2.09 8.80
N GLN A 37 -1.76 -2.50 7.71
CA GLN A 37 -2.40 -3.80 7.60
C GLN A 37 -1.37 -4.94 7.62
N ALA A 38 -0.25 -4.80 6.91
CA ALA A 38 0.85 -5.77 6.95
C ALA A 38 1.39 -5.93 8.38
N ARG A 39 1.58 -4.82 9.10
CA ARG A 39 2.01 -4.84 10.51
C ARG A 39 1.05 -5.55 11.45
N LYS A 40 -0.25 -5.59 11.13
CA LYS A 40 -1.26 -6.32 11.93
C LYS A 40 -1.31 -7.81 11.61
N MET A 41 -0.68 -8.24 10.52
CA MET A 41 -0.58 -9.65 10.12
C MET A 41 0.65 -10.34 10.75
N GLU A 42 1.60 -9.58 11.29
CA GLU A 42 2.66 -10.06 12.20
C GLU A 42 2.11 -10.29 13.63
#